data_AF-A0AA96WJD9-F1
#
_entry.id   AF-A0AA96WJD9-F1
#
_cell.length_a   1.000
_cell.length_b   1.000
_cell.length_c   1.000
_cell.angle_alpha   90.00
_cell.angle_beta   90.00
_cell.angle_gamma   90.00
#
_symmetry.space_group_name_H-M   'P 1'
#
loop_
_entity.id
_entity.type
_entity.pdbx_description
1 polymer ?
#
loop_
_entity_poly.entity_id
_entity_poly.type
_entity_poly.pdbx_seq_one_letter_code
_entity_poly.pdbx_strand_id
1 'polypeptide(L)'
;MFKQMIRKFLILSMVAGLSLTTFACAGESSNYSMENSTQVEEPIASAVTTPISDGTYPVQQASYDDGTGEYTLMLLNTKPGESSIYRVANLQMARLTDDQVAAGEKTHLKVENSQPVMYLTEDFRIEYVHNVTETQVNPQTGQQETVIVRRESNFWAPFAGALAGQAIGSLLFTPHYYIPPVYQPGGVITGYGGYGRSYNDAVSSYRAKYNAPPAEVRNRQTFRTTGQIRRSPTGSTATKSPRVNQGNRSTGSGVGGTDLRRSNSPKPSKVRTPSFGSGGARPRIGGRRRR
;
A
#
# COMPACT_ATOMS: atom_id res chain seq x y z
N MET A 1 57.19 -50.00 6.85
CA MET A 1 55.73 -49.75 6.79
C MET A 1 55.32 -48.38 7.33
N PHE A 2 55.90 -47.89 8.44
CA PHE A 2 55.59 -46.56 9.02
C PHE A 2 55.90 -45.34 8.11
N LYS A 3 57.01 -45.37 7.34
CA LYS A 3 57.38 -44.28 6.39
C LYS A 3 56.39 -44.07 5.23
N GLN A 4 55.58 -45.08 4.86
CA GLN A 4 54.60 -44.93 3.78
C GLN A 4 53.23 -44.39 4.26
N MET A 5 52.91 -44.53 5.54
CA MET A 5 51.68 -43.94 6.10
C MET A 5 51.85 -42.44 6.41
N ILE A 6 53.05 -42.02 6.81
CA ILE A 6 53.37 -40.59 7.05
C ILE A 6 53.31 -39.76 5.75
N ARG A 7 53.76 -40.32 4.62
CA ARG A 7 53.67 -39.64 3.30
C ARG A 7 52.24 -39.38 2.86
N LYS A 8 51.30 -40.30 3.14
CA LYS A 8 49.89 -40.14 2.75
C LYS A 8 49.17 -39.10 3.61
N PHE A 9 49.53 -39.00 4.89
CA PHE A 9 48.99 -37.98 5.80
C PHE A 9 49.46 -36.56 5.45
N LEU A 10 50.72 -36.42 5.03
CA LEU A 10 51.29 -35.14 4.60
C LEU A 10 50.63 -34.62 3.32
N ILE A 11 50.32 -35.51 2.36
CA ILE A 11 49.61 -35.14 1.13
C ILE A 11 48.17 -34.71 1.41
N LEU A 12 47.45 -35.43 2.29
CA LEU A 12 46.08 -35.06 2.67
C LEU A 12 46.04 -33.70 3.39
N SER A 13 47.01 -33.44 4.28
CA SER A 13 47.14 -32.15 4.98
C SER A 13 47.48 -31.00 4.03
N MET A 14 48.23 -31.25 2.95
CA MET A 14 48.61 -30.22 1.98
C MET A 14 47.43 -29.83 1.05
N VAL A 15 46.52 -30.76 0.75
CA VAL A 15 45.29 -30.46 -0.03
C VAL A 15 44.23 -29.74 0.82
N ALA A 16 44.10 -30.10 2.10
CA ALA A 16 43.16 -29.46 3.03
C ALA A 16 43.58 -28.03 3.42
N GLY A 17 44.88 -27.71 3.42
CA GLY A 17 45.38 -26.34 3.66
C GLY A 17 45.21 -25.40 2.46
N LEU A 18 45.15 -25.93 1.23
CA LEU A 18 45.07 -25.12 0.01
C LEU A 18 43.65 -24.64 -0.34
N SER A 19 42.63 -25.11 0.39
CA SER A 19 41.21 -24.74 0.17
C SER A 19 40.71 -23.60 1.07
N LEU A 20 41.59 -22.97 1.86
CA LEU A 20 41.22 -21.93 2.83
C LEU A 20 41.83 -20.54 2.56
N THR A 21 42.45 -20.29 1.39
CA THR A 21 43.06 -18.97 1.09
C THR A 21 42.77 -18.47 -0.33
N THR A 22 41.52 -18.08 -0.60
CA THR A 22 41.07 -17.16 -1.67
C THR A 22 39.59 -16.83 -1.34
N PHE A 23 39.23 -15.69 -0.73
CA PHE A 23 39.10 -14.37 -1.35
C PHE A 23 39.38 -13.26 -0.31
N ALA A 24 40.55 -12.63 -0.44
CA ALA A 24 40.79 -11.26 -0.01
C ALA A 24 41.40 -10.53 -1.21
N CYS A 25 40.55 -9.89 -2.02
CA CYS A 25 41.00 -8.85 -2.93
C CYS A 25 40.20 -7.60 -2.58
N ALA A 26 40.87 -6.73 -1.82
CA ALA A 26 40.53 -5.34 -1.68
C ALA A 26 40.66 -4.67 -3.05
N GLY A 27 39.59 -4.04 -3.51
CA GLY A 27 39.61 -3.02 -4.54
C GLY A 27 39.26 -1.68 -3.89
N GLU A 28 40.00 -0.65 -4.27
CA GLU A 28 40.11 0.65 -3.62
C GLU A 28 38.82 1.40 -3.28
N SER A 29 38.95 2.17 -2.22
CA SER A 29 38.07 3.24 -1.77
C SER A 29 37.61 4.16 -2.91
N SER A 30 36.34 4.04 -3.28
CA SER A 30 35.54 5.21 -3.63
C SER A 30 34.78 5.62 -2.38
N ASN A 31 35.30 6.64 -1.70
CA ASN A 31 34.52 7.44 -0.75
C ASN A 31 33.38 8.10 -1.54
N TYR A 32 32.30 7.35 -1.76
CA TYR A 32 31.01 8.00 -1.83
C TYR A 32 30.71 8.38 -0.40
N SER A 33 30.94 9.65 -0.08
CA SER A 33 30.15 10.33 0.92
C SER A 33 28.69 10.00 0.63
N MET A 34 28.12 9.02 1.35
CA MET A 34 26.70 9.10 1.66
C MET A 34 26.59 10.33 2.53
N GLU A 35 26.40 11.45 1.83
CA GLU A 35 25.60 12.56 2.29
C GLU A 35 24.49 11.95 3.14
N ASN A 36 24.38 12.46 4.35
CA ASN A 36 23.30 12.22 5.27
C ASN A 36 21.99 12.62 4.57
N SER A 37 21.52 11.76 3.65
CA SER A 37 20.15 11.76 3.21
C SER A 37 19.41 11.26 4.43
N THR A 38 19.06 12.22 5.27
CA THR A 38 17.85 12.21 6.09
C THR A 38 16.97 11.11 5.55
N GLN A 39 16.81 10.01 6.30
CA GLN A 39 15.84 8.98 5.99
C GLN A 39 14.55 9.71 5.70
N VAL A 40 14.26 9.92 4.42
CA VAL A 40 12.91 10.17 3.99
C VAL A 40 12.34 8.78 4.16
N GLU A 41 11.84 8.49 5.37
CA GLU A 41 10.65 7.69 5.50
C GLU A 41 9.74 8.23 4.40
N GLU A 42 9.69 7.55 3.25
CA GLU A 42 8.61 7.79 2.32
C GLU A 42 7.37 7.68 3.21
N PRO A 43 6.56 8.74 3.35
CA PRO A 43 5.39 8.66 4.19
C PRO A 43 4.56 7.54 3.58
N ILE A 44 4.52 6.42 4.31
CA ILE A 44 3.63 5.29 4.05
C ILE A 44 2.27 5.97 4.09
N ALA A 45 1.65 6.17 2.92
CA ALA A 45 0.34 6.80 2.86
C ALA A 45 -0.56 5.97 3.77
N SER A 46 -1.28 6.64 4.66
CA SER A 46 -2.18 6.05 5.64
C SER A 46 -2.84 4.81 5.06
N ALA A 47 -2.37 3.65 5.48
CA ALA A 47 -2.91 2.37 5.04
C ALA A 47 -4.41 2.40 5.33
N VAL A 48 -5.23 2.09 4.32
CA VAL A 48 -6.65 1.88 4.54
C VAL A 48 -6.77 0.59 5.34
N THR A 49 -6.82 0.71 6.66
CA THR A 49 -7.10 -0.40 7.57
C THR A 49 -8.54 -0.28 8.01
N THR A 50 -9.37 -1.25 7.61
CA THR A 50 -10.72 -1.37 8.18
C THR A 50 -10.55 -1.69 9.67
N PRO A 51 -11.18 -0.97 10.61
CA PRO A 51 -11.09 -1.33 12.01
C PRO A 51 -11.74 -2.70 12.26
N ILE A 52 -11.06 -3.54 13.01
CA ILE A 52 -11.58 -4.81 13.53
C ILE A 52 -11.06 -4.99 14.96
N SER A 53 -11.85 -5.58 15.83
CA SER A 53 -11.40 -5.87 17.18
C SER A 53 -10.39 -7.02 17.23
N ASP A 54 -9.70 -7.13 18.36
CA ASP A 54 -8.79 -8.24 18.60
C ASP A 54 -9.56 -9.57 18.64
N GLY A 55 -8.94 -10.60 18.06
CA GLY A 55 -9.53 -11.93 17.91
C GLY A 55 -8.88 -12.75 16.79
N THR A 56 -9.41 -13.96 16.61
CA THR A 56 -9.04 -14.87 15.52
C THR A 56 -10.22 -15.05 14.59
N TYR A 57 -10.03 -14.74 13.31
CA TYR A 57 -11.07 -14.71 12.30
C TYR A 57 -10.72 -15.69 11.17
N PRO A 58 -11.51 -16.75 10.94
CA PRO A 58 -11.28 -17.62 9.78
C PRO A 58 -11.36 -16.82 8.48
N VAL A 59 -10.42 -17.05 7.57
CA VAL A 59 -10.37 -16.36 6.28
C VAL A 59 -10.95 -17.28 5.22
N GLN A 60 -12.02 -16.84 4.56
CA GLN A 60 -12.67 -17.59 3.49
C GLN A 60 -12.00 -17.32 2.13
N GLN A 61 -11.61 -16.07 1.87
CA GLN A 61 -10.97 -15.61 0.65
C GLN A 61 -10.02 -14.45 0.97
N ALA A 62 -8.99 -14.29 0.14
CA ALA A 62 -8.09 -13.15 0.20
C ALA A 62 -7.74 -12.72 -1.23
N SER A 63 -7.63 -11.41 -1.44
CA SER A 63 -7.07 -10.83 -2.65
C SER A 63 -5.99 -9.81 -2.31
N TYR A 64 -5.06 -9.64 -3.23
CA TYR A 64 -3.96 -8.68 -3.18
C TYR A 64 -3.94 -7.89 -4.49
N ASP A 65 -4.00 -6.56 -4.40
CA ASP A 65 -3.93 -5.66 -5.53
C ASP A 65 -2.52 -5.06 -5.64
N ASP A 66 -1.83 -5.32 -6.75
CA ASP A 66 -0.44 -4.87 -6.94
C ASP A 66 -0.32 -3.43 -7.47
N GLY A 67 -1.44 -2.73 -7.69
CA GLY A 67 -1.44 -1.31 -7.96
C GLY A 67 -1.33 -0.53 -6.65
N THR A 68 -2.09 -0.97 -5.64
CA THR A 68 -2.22 -0.29 -4.36
C THR A 68 -1.44 -0.95 -3.23
N GLY A 69 -1.02 -2.21 -3.38
CA GLY A 69 -0.40 -3.00 -2.31
C GLY A 69 -1.35 -3.31 -1.15
N GLU A 70 -2.65 -3.34 -1.41
CA GLU A 70 -3.69 -3.62 -0.42
C GLU A 70 -4.16 -5.06 -0.48
N TYR A 71 -4.39 -5.65 0.69
CA TYR A 71 -5.05 -6.92 0.87
C TYR A 71 -6.53 -6.70 1.19
N THR A 72 -7.40 -7.49 0.57
CA THR A 72 -8.82 -7.58 0.92
C THR A 72 -9.11 -9.00 1.38
N LEU A 73 -9.49 -9.16 2.65
CA LEU A 73 -9.79 -10.43 3.28
C LEU A 73 -11.30 -10.56 3.53
N MET A 74 -11.86 -11.71 3.18
CA MET A 74 -13.22 -12.08 3.57
C MET A 74 -13.16 -12.94 4.83
N LEU A 75 -13.54 -12.32 5.94
CA LEU A 75 -13.50 -12.89 7.28
C LEU A 75 -14.84 -13.52 7.66
N LEU A 76 -14.77 -14.63 8.39
CA LEU A 76 -15.92 -15.28 9.01
C LEU A 76 -15.95 -14.95 10.51
N ASN A 77 -17.13 -15.06 11.12
CA ASN A 77 -17.35 -14.87 12.56
C ASN A 77 -16.91 -13.49 13.09
N THR A 78 -17.01 -12.44 12.27
CA THR A 78 -16.81 -11.06 12.73
C THR A 78 -17.88 -10.65 13.74
N LYS A 79 -17.54 -9.74 14.67
CA LYS A 79 -18.51 -9.33 15.72
C LYS A 79 -19.68 -8.55 15.09
N PRO A 80 -20.88 -8.57 15.68
CA PRO A 80 -21.99 -7.76 15.21
C PRO A 80 -21.59 -6.28 15.08
N GLY A 81 -21.78 -5.70 13.89
CA GLY A 81 -21.39 -4.32 13.57
C GLY A 81 -20.00 -4.18 12.92
N GLU A 82 -19.20 -5.24 12.86
CA GLU A 82 -17.93 -5.27 12.10
C GLU A 82 -18.15 -5.76 10.66
N SER A 83 -17.33 -5.25 9.74
CA SER A 83 -17.34 -5.67 8.33
C SER A 83 -16.74 -7.07 8.18
N SER A 84 -17.40 -7.95 7.42
CA SER A 84 -16.80 -9.22 6.96
C SER A 84 -15.69 -9.00 5.93
N ILE A 85 -15.63 -7.82 5.31
CA ILE A 85 -14.57 -7.43 4.38
C ILE A 85 -13.56 -6.56 5.13
N TYR A 86 -12.37 -7.10 5.33
CA TYR A 86 -11.27 -6.45 6.00
C TYR A 86 -10.22 -6.02 4.98
N ARG A 87 -9.87 -4.73 4.97
CA ARG A 87 -8.85 -4.16 4.09
C ARG A 87 -7.65 -3.75 4.94
N VAL A 88 -6.46 -4.05 4.44
CA VAL A 88 -5.21 -3.73 5.11
C VAL A 88 -4.08 -3.63 4.10
N ALA A 89 -3.18 -2.66 4.27
CA ALA A 89 -1.90 -2.65 3.56
C ALA A 89 -0.80 -3.26 4.44
N ASN A 90 0.24 -3.80 3.81
CA ASN A 90 1.40 -4.37 4.52
C ASN A 90 0.97 -5.47 5.53
N LEU A 91 0.26 -6.49 5.05
CA LEU A 91 -0.15 -7.61 5.88
C LEU A 91 1.03 -8.55 6.14
N GLN A 92 1.31 -8.83 7.41
CA GLN A 92 2.24 -9.90 7.76
C GLN A 92 1.58 -11.26 7.57
N MET A 93 2.37 -12.24 7.14
CA MET A 93 1.91 -13.60 6.94
C MET A 93 2.83 -14.62 7.60
N ALA A 94 2.28 -15.78 7.91
CA ALA A 94 3.03 -16.96 8.35
C ALA A 94 2.34 -18.23 7.84
N ARG A 95 3.11 -19.27 7.58
CA ARG A 95 2.59 -20.62 7.29
C ARG A 95 2.13 -21.25 8.61
N LEU A 96 1.02 -21.97 8.58
CA LEU A 96 0.64 -22.89 9.65
C LEU A 96 1.54 -24.13 9.61
N THR A 97 1.89 -24.68 10.78
CA THR A 97 2.62 -25.96 10.81
C THR A 97 1.69 -27.11 10.41
N ASP A 98 2.27 -28.20 9.93
CA ASP A 98 1.49 -29.37 9.53
C ASP A 98 0.74 -29.96 10.73
N ASP A 99 1.30 -29.88 11.95
CA ASP A 99 0.66 -30.28 13.20
C ASP A 99 -0.57 -29.41 13.52
N GLN A 100 -0.49 -28.10 13.30
CA GLN A 100 -1.62 -27.18 13.50
C GLN A 100 -2.74 -27.48 12.49
N VAL A 101 -2.39 -27.72 11.23
CA VAL A 101 -3.36 -28.09 10.19
C VAL A 101 -4.00 -29.46 10.51
N ALA A 102 -3.21 -30.42 10.98
CA ALA A 102 -3.71 -31.72 11.43
C ALA A 102 -4.62 -31.63 12.66
N ALA A 103 -4.37 -30.65 13.56
CA ALA A 103 -5.25 -30.31 14.67
C ALA A 103 -6.54 -29.59 14.23
N GLY A 104 -6.71 -29.30 12.93
CA GLY A 104 -7.89 -28.68 12.35
C GLY A 104 -7.81 -27.15 12.23
N GLU A 105 -6.65 -26.54 12.46
CA GLU A 105 -6.47 -25.11 12.20
C GLU A 105 -6.58 -24.83 10.69
N LYS A 106 -7.35 -23.80 10.36
CA LYS A 106 -7.55 -23.31 9.01
C LYS A 106 -6.88 -21.96 8.85
N THR A 107 -6.74 -21.49 7.61
CA THR A 107 -6.30 -20.13 7.31
C THR A 107 -7.14 -19.11 8.08
N HIS A 108 -6.47 -18.25 8.83
CA HIS A 108 -7.11 -17.29 9.71
C HIS A 108 -6.30 -16.01 9.83
N LEU A 109 -7.00 -14.93 10.15
CA LEU A 109 -6.42 -13.65 10.56
C LEU A 109 -6.42 -13.59 12.08
N LYS A 110 -5.26 -13.42 12.68
CA LYS A 110 -5.10 -13.15 14.10
C LYS A 110 -4.85 -11.66 14.28
N VAL A 111 -5.64 -11.01 15.13
CA VAL A 111 -5.49 -9.59 15.46
C VAL A 111 -5.22 -9.48 16.95
N GLU A 112 -4.02 -9.00 17.29
CA GLU A 112 -3.60 -8.76 18.68
C GLU A 112 -3.04 -7.34 18.78
N ASN A 113 -3.54 -6.54 19.72
CA ASN A 113 -3.12 -5.15 19.89
C ASN A 113 -3.24 -4.34 18.60
N SER A 114 -4.31 -4.55 17.83
CA SER A 114 -4.51 -3.94 16.51
C SER A 114 -3.44 -4.28 15.46
N GLN A 115 -2.64 -5.33 15.66
CA GLN A 115 -1.68 -5.85 14.68
C GLN A 115 -2.25 -7.10 14.00
N PRO A 116 -2.66 -7.01 12.73
CA PRO A 116 -3.16 -8.15 11.98
C PRO A 116 -2.02 -9.00 11.43
N VAL A 117 -2.08 -10.30 11.68
CA VAL A 117 -1.19 -11.32 11.08
C VAL A 117 -2.05 -12.41 10.48
N MET A 118 -1.81 -12.76 9.21
CA MET A 118 -2.52 -13.83 8.54
C MET A 118 -1.71 -15.12 8.60
N TYR A 119 -2.33 -16.17 9.12
CA TYR A 119 -1.79 -17.52 9.13
C TYR A 119 -2.42 -18.32 7.99
N LEU A 120 -1.60 -18.94 7.15
CA LEU A 120 -2.02 -19.59 5.92
C LEU A 120 -1.67 -21.08 5.94
N THR A 121 -2.59 -21.92 5.49
CA THR A 121 -2.27 -23.28 5.08
C THR A 121 -1.43 -23.26 3.79
N GLU A 122 -0.71 -24.35 3.49
CA GLU A 122 0.13 -24.43 2.28
C GLU A 122 -0.65 -24.32 0.97
N ASP A 123 -1.88 -24.83 0.97
CA ASP A 123 -2.77 -24.87 -0.20
C ASP A 123 -3.56 -23.58 -0.40
N PHE A 124 -3.56 -22.66 0.57
CA PHE A 124 -4.30 -21.42 0.48
C PHE A 124 -3.72 -20.50 -0.60
N ARG A 125 -4.62 -20.00 -1.46
CA ARG A 125 -4.27 -19.10 -2.56
C ARG A 125 -4.91 -17.75 -2.34
N ILE A 126 -4.12 -16.70 -2.53
CA ILE A 126 -4.53 -15.32 -2.51
C ILE A 126 -4.80 -14.92 -3.97
N GLU A 127 -5.96 -14.37 -4.28
CA GLU A 127 -6.20 -13.78 -5.60
C GLU A 127 -5.21 -12.63 -5.83
N TYR A 128 -4.52 -12.63 -6.96
CA TYR A 128 -3.55 -11.62 -7.35
C TYR A 128 -4.16 -10.77 -8.46
N VAL A 129 -4.42 -9.50 -8.16
CA VAL A 129 -4.89 -8.52 -9.13
C VAL A 129 -3.70 -7.73 -9.65
N HIS A 130 -3.31 -8.02 -10.89
CA HIS A 130 -2.25 -7.34 -11.62
C HIS A 130 -2.78 -6.10 -12.33
N ASN A 131 -2.23 -4.93 -12.04
CA ASN A 131 -2.53 -3.67 -12.69
C ASN A 131 -1.43 -3.36 -13.71
N VAL A 132 -1.73 -3.55 -14.99
CA VAL A 132 -0.83 -3.23 -16.10
C VAL A 132 -0.83 -1.72 -16.30
N THR A 133 0.33 -1.10 -16.11
CA THR A 133 0.52 0.34 -16.31
C THR A 133 1.24 0.63 -17.62
N GLU A 134 0.79 1.64 -18.36
CA GLU A 134 1.43 2.15 -19.57
C GLU A 134 1.67 3.67 -19.43
N THR A 135 2.76 4.17 -20.00
CA THR A 135 3.02 5.62 -20.07
C THR A 135 2.40 6.17 -21.35
N GLN A 136 1.36 7.00 -21.21
CA GLN A 136 0.68 7.64 -22.32
C GLN A 136 0.86 9.17 -22.25
N VAL A 137 0.87 9.82 -23.42
CA VAL A 137 0.87 11.29 -23.48
C VAL A 137 -0.55 11.77 -23.26
N ASN A 138 -0.78 12.54 -22.20
CA ASN A 138 -2.09 13.12 -21.93
C ASN A 138 -2.41 14.14 -23.05
N PRO A 139 -3.51 13.96 -23.82
CA PRO A 139 -3.83 14.82 -24.95
C PRO A 139 -4.22 16.25 -24.54
N GLN A 140 -4.57 16.47 -23.27
CA GLN A 140 -4.95 17.78 -22.74
C GLN A 140 -3.75 18.58 -22.22
N THR A 141 -2.73 17.91 -21.67
CA THR A 141 -1.61 18.58 -21.00
C THR A 141 -0.27 18.40 -21.74
N GLY A 142 -0.19 17.46 -22.69
CA GLY A 142 1.04 17.08 -23.38
C GLY A 142 2.08 16.39 -22.48
N GLN A 143 1.74 16.11 -21.23
CA GLN A 143 2.64 15.47 -20.26
C GLN A 143 2.53 13.96 -20.36
N GLN A 144 3.63 13.27 -20.07
CA GLN A 144 3.63 11.81 -19.94
C GLN A 144 2.99 11.43 -18.60
N GLU A 145 1.97 10.60 -18.65
CA GLU A 145 1.24 10.09 -17.49
C GLU A 145 1.21 8.56 -17.54
N THR A 146 1.47 7.93 -16.40
CA THR A 146 1.34 6.48 -16.28
C THR A 146 -0.08 6.12 -15.87
N VAL A 147 -0.79 5.40 -16.73
CA VAL A 147 -2.19 5.01 -16.55
C VAL A 147 -2.34 3.50 -16.48
N ILE A 148 -3.31 3.01 -15.71
CA ILE A 148 -3.68 1.59 -15.72
C ILE A 148 -4.46 1.33 -17.01
N VAL A 149 -3.93 0.50 -17.89
CA VAL A 149 -4.58 0.15 -19.16
C VAL A 149 -5.35 -1.16 -19.07
N ARG A 150 -4.98 -2.02 -18.12
CA ARG A 150 -5.58 -3.34 -17.97
C ARG A 150 -5.44 -3.85 -16.55
N ARG A 151 -6.42 -4.65 -16.13
CA ARG A 151 -6.31 -5.48 -14.93
C ARG A 151 -6.37 -6.94 -15.32
N GLU A 152 -5.48 -7.74 -14.77
CA GLU A 152 -5.43 -9.18 -14.97
C GLU A 152 -5.56 -9.86 -13.59
N SER A 153 -6.35 -10.93 -13.51
CA SER A 153 -6.52 -11.71 -12.27
C SER A 153 -5.76 -13.03 -12.39
N ASN A 154 -5.07 -13.39 -11.34
CA ASN A 154 -4.35 -14.65 -11.19
C ASN A 154 -4.41 -15.09 -9.71
N PHE A 155 -3.67 -16.12 -9.33
CA PHE A 155 -3.55 -16.57 -7.96
C PHE A 155 -2.10 -16.57 -7.51
N TRP A 156 -1.88 -16.27 -6.24
CA TRP A 156 -0.60 -16.32 -5.56
C TRP A 156 -0.66 -17.28 -4.38
N ALA A 157 0.27 -18.22 -4.33
CA ALA A 157 0.45 -19.18 -3.25
C ALA A 157 1.83 -18.96 -2.61
N PRO A 158 1.93 -18.13 -1.55
CA PRO A 158 3.22 -17.70 -1.00
C PRO A 158 4.06 -18.85 -0.42
N PHE A 159 3.40 -19.91 0.05
CA PHE A 159 4.05 -21.04 0.73
C PHE A 159 3.92 -22.37 0.01
N ALA A 160 3.32 -22.40 -1.18
CA ALA A 160 3.20 -23.63 -1.96
C ALA A 160 4.58 -24.14 -2.39
N GLY A 161 4.89 -25.40 -2.09
CA GLY A 161 6.14 -26.05 -2.48
C GLY A 161 7.35 -25.66 -1.62
N ALA A 162 7.15 -24.87 -0.56
CA ALA A 162 8.23 -24.43 0.34
C ALA A 162 8.79 -25.56 1.24
N LEU A 163 8.20 -26.76 1.19
CA LEU A 163 8.68 -27.95 1.90
C LEU A 163 9.66 -28.84 1.11
N ALA A 164 9.90 -28.58 -0.18
CA ALA A 164 10.63 -29.50 -1.04
C ALA A 164 12.16 -29.28 -1.14
N GLY A 165 12.76 -28.41 -0.32
CA GLY A 165 14.20 -28.14 -0.40
C GLY A 165 14.80 -27.64 0.91
N GLN A 166 15.67 -28.46 1.51
CA GLN A 166 16.75 -28.12 2.44
C GLN A 166 16.54 -26.85 3.31
N ALA A 167 16.15 -27.05 4.57
CA ALA A 167 16.47 -26.16 5.69
C ALA A 167 15.79 -24.78 5.78
N ILE A 168 14.46 -24.69 5.55
CA ILE A 168 13.64 -23.52 5.98
C ILE A 168 12.71 -23.92 7.15
N GLY A 169 13.26 -24.56 8.18
CA GLY A 169 12.49 -25.21 9.26
C GLY A 169 11.85 -24.29 10.32
N SER A 170 11.95 -22.97 10.21
CA SER A 170 11.38 -22.06 11.22
C SER A 170 10.93 -20.70 10.69
N LEU A 171 11.55 -20.19 9.63
CA LEU A 171 11.29 -18.85 9.12
C LEU A 171 9.88 -18.69 8.54
N LEU A 172 9.37 -19.72 7.86
CA LEU A 172 8.04 -19.69 7.24
C LEU A 172 6.91 -19.65 8.28
N PHE A 173 7.15 -20.18 9.48
CA PHE A 173 6.17 -20.27 10.56
C PHE A 173 6.11 -19.01 11.44
N THR A 174 6.91 -17.99 11.09
CA THR A 174 6.97 -16.74 11.83
C THR A 174 6.45 -15.58 10.98
N PRO A 175 5.74 -14.61 11.58
CA PRO A 175 5.17 -13.48 10.86
C PRO A 175 6.25 -12.66 10.14
N HIS A 176 6.11 -12.53 8.82
CA HIS A 176 6.97 -11.72 7.97
C HIS A 176 6.15 -11.01 6.90
N TYR A 177 6.71 -9.95 6.34
CA TYR A 177 6.19 -9.34 5.12
C TYR A 177 6.65 -10.17 3.93
N TYR A 178 5.75 -10.54 3.04
CA TYR A 178 6.07 -11.22 1.80
C TYR A 178 5.55 -10.43 0.62
N ILE A 179 6.35 -10.35 -0.43
CA ILE A 179 6.01 -9.68 -1.68
C ILE A 179 5.88 -10.75 -2.76
N PRO A 180 4.80 -10.78 -3.56
CA PRO A 180 4.66 -11.68 -4.70
C PRO A 180 5.85 -11.55 -5.65
N PRO A 181 6.35 -12.62 -6.27
CA PRO A 181 7.36 -12.52 -7.32
C PRO A 181 6.83 -11.77 -8.54
N VAL A 182 7.70 -11.49 -9.51
CA VAL A 182 7.31 -10.85 -10.78
C VAL A 182 6.16 -11.63 -11.42
N TYR A 183 5.10 -10.91 -11.79
CA TYR A 183 3.93 -11.49 -12.43
C TYR A 183 4.30 -12.25 -13.70
N GLN A 184 3.79 -13.48 -13.82
CA GLN A 184 3.94 -14.33 -15.00
C GLN A 184 2.53 -14.77 -15.45
N PRO A 185 2.17 -14.56 -16.73
CA PRO A 185 0.89 -15.01 -17.25
C PRO A 185 0.81 -16.54 -17.29
N GLY A 186 -0.41 -17.09 -17.14
CA GLY A 186 -0.69 -18.48 -17.50
C GLY A 186 -0.47 -19.54 -16.40
N GLY A 187 -0.20 -19.15 -15.16
CA GLY A 187 -0.10 -20.08 -14.04
C GLY A 187 -0.20 -19.42 -12.67
N VAL A 188 -0.42 -20.22 -11.62
CA VAL A 188 -0.41 -19.74 -10.23
C VAL A 188 1.00 -19.25 -9.89
N ILE A 189 1.08 -18.04 -9.36
CA ILE A 189 2.31 -17.44 -8.85
C ILE A 189 2.68 -18.19 -7.56
N THR A 190 3.84 -18.80 -7.48
CA THR A 190 4.27 -19.59 -6.31
C THR A 190 5.47 -18.97 -5.60
N GLY A 191 5.55 -19.17 -4.29
CA GLY A 191 6.64 -18.63 -3.47
C GLY A 191 6.56 -17.10 -3.33
N TYR A 192 7.69 -16.47 -3.00
CA TYR A 192 7.77 -15.03 -2.79
C TYR A 192 8.93 -14.41 -3.59
N GLY A 193 8.73 -13.18 -4.01
CA GLY A 193 9.73 -12.35 -4.67
C GLY A 193 10.67 -11.65 -3.70
N GLY A 194 10.16 -11.30 -2.51
CA GLY A 194 10.91 -10.70 -1.42
C GLY A 194 10.24 -11.01 -0.09
N TYR A 195 11.02 -10.96 0.99
CA TYR A 195 10.53 -11.19 2.34
C TYR A 195 11.36 -10.41 3.36
N GLY A 196 10.78 -10.10 4.52
CA GLY A 196 11.50 -9.35 5.55
C GLY A 196 10.69 -9.15 6.84
N ARG A 197 11.39 -8.77 7.91
CA ARG A 197 10.77 -8.45 9.21
C ARG A 197 10.10 -7.09 9.20
N SER A 198 10.54 -6.19 8.32
CA SER A 198 9.84 -4.97 7.96
C SER A 198 9.44 -4.99 6.48
N TYR A 199 8.46 -4.16 6.13
CA TYR A 199 8.06 -3.98 4.73
C TYR A 199 9.24 -3.50 3.86
N ASN A 200 10.05 -2.57 4.37
CA ASN A 200 11.22 -2.04 3.66
C ASN A 200 12.29 -3.12 3.41
N ASP A 201 12.47 -4.06 4.34
CA ASP A 201 13.38 -5.20 4.16
C ASP A 201 12.85 -6.11 3.04
N ALA A 202 11.55 -6.37 3.03
CA ALA A 202 10.92 -7.18 1.99
C ALA A 202 11.07 -6.54 0.61
N VAL A 203 10.85 -5.22 0.49
CA VAL A 203 11.05 -4.47 -0.75
C VAL A 203 12.52 -4.49 -1.17
N SER A 204 13.45 -4.33 -0.22
CA SER A 204 14.89 -4.35 -0.51
C SER A 204 15.36 -5.73 -0.99
N SER A 205 14.89 -6.81 -0.37
CA SER A 205 15.18 -8.18 -0.82
C SER A 205 14.62 -8.46 -2.22
N TYR A 206 13.42 -7.95 -2.52
CA TYR A 206 12.82 -8.03 -3.85
C TYR A 206 13.70 -7.32 -4.90
N ARG A 207 14.12 -6.09 -4.60
CA ARG A 207 14.99 -5.30 -5.49
C ARG A 207 16.32 -6.00 -5.73
N ALA A 208 16.93 -6.59 -4.70
CA ALA A 208 18.16 -7.35 -4.85
C ALA A 208 18.00 -8.58 -5.77
N LYS A 209 16.82 -9.20 -5.77
CA LYS A 209 16.52 -10.39 -6.59
C LYS A 209 16.18 -10.04 -8.05
N TYR A 210 15.40 -8.97 -8.28
CA TYR A 210 14.86 -8.64 -9.61
C TYR A 210 15.45 -7.38 -10.25
N ASN A 211 16.36 -6.67 -9.57
CA ASN A 211 16.91 -5.38 -9.98
C ASN A 211 15.82 -4.32 -10.32
N ALA A 212 14.63 -4.47 -9.72
CA ALA A 212 13.50 -3.61 -9.95
C ALA A 212 12.65 -3.52 -8.67
N PRO A 213 11.99 -2.38 -8.41
CA PRO A 213 11.00 -2.29 -7.35
C PRO A 213 9.77 -3.17 -7.64
N PRO A 214 9.08 -3.66 -6.59
CA PRO A 214 7.79 -4.35 -6.72
C PRO A 214 6.76 -3.53 -7.52
N ALA A 215 5.79 -4.20 -8.14
CA ALA A 215 4.73 -3.54 -8.91
C ALA A 215 3.98 -2.48 -8.07
N GLU A 216 3.61 -2.81 -6.83
CA GLU A 216 2.94 -1.88 -5.90
C GLU A 216 3.74 -0.60 -5.64
N VAL A 217 5.06 -0.68 -5.51
CA VAL A 217 5.91 0.48 -5.25
C VAL A 217 5.99 1.37 -6.50
N ARG A 218 6.11 0.76 -7.68
CA ARG A 218 6.11 1.49 -8.96
C ARG A 218 4.78 2.21 -9.19
N ASN A 219 3.69 1.51 -8.94
CA ASN A 219 2.34 1.98 -9.23
C ASN A 219 1.88 3.02 -8.19
N ARG A 220 2.25 2.89 -6.91
CA ARG A 220 1.93 3.91 -5.89
C ARG A 220 2.52 5.29 -6.21
N GLN A 221 3.72 5.35 -6.79
CA GLN A 221 4.35 6.60 -7.19
C GLN A 221 3.57 7.32 -8.30
N THR A 222 2.92 6.58 -9.20
CA THR A 222 2.14 7.14 -10.30
C THR A 222 0.77 7.63 -9.82
N PHE A 223 0.08 6.89 -8.93
CA PHE A 223 -1.20 7.31 -8.35
C PHE A 223 -1.13 8.59 -7.51
N ARG A 224 0.02 8.88 -6.86
CA ARG A 224 0.21 10.13 -6.11
C ARG A 224 0.45 11.33 -7.02
N THR A 225 1.12 11.12 -8.15
CA THR A 225 1.57 12.21 -9.02
C THR A 225 0.39 12.86 -9.77
N THR A 226 -0.63 12.08 -10.14
CA THR A 226 -1.82 12.61 -10.84
C THR A 226 -2.78 13.39 -9.92
N GLY A 227 -2.65 13.26 -8.59
CA GLY A 227 -3.44 14.00 -7.60
C GLY A 227 -2.85 15.37 -7.22
N GLN A 228 -1.57 15.62 -7.51
CA GLN A 228 -0.97 16.93 -7.33
C GLN A 228 -1.04 17.73 -8.63
N ILE A 229 -2.16 18.39 -8.86
CA ILE A 229 -2.19 19.56 -9.75
C ILE A 229 -1.22 20.57 -9.14
N ARG A 230 -0.02 20.65 -9.73
CA ARG A 230 0.96 21.70 -9.46
C ARG A 230 0.27 23.04 -9.63
N ARG A 231 -0.01 23.75 -8.53
CA ARG A 231 -0.19 25.20 -8.62
C ARG A 231 1.14 25.75 -9.11
N SER A 232 1.18 26.20 -10.36
CA SER A 232 2.33 26.91 -10.92
C SER A 232 2.78 28.02 -9.96
N PRO A 233 4.09 28.17 -9.68
CA PRO A 233 4.57 29.30 -8.91
C PRO A 233 4.61 30.52 -9.84
N THR A 234 3.50 31.27 -9.92
CA THR A 234 3.56 32.61 -10.48
C THR A 234 4.07 33.54 -9.38
N GLY A 235 5.17 34.23 -9.66
CA GLY A 235 5.94 35.00 -8.70
C GLY A 235 5.20 36.11 -7.97
N SER A 236 5.78 36.45 -6.81
CA SER A 236 5.69 37.71 -6.06
C SER A 236 4.30 38.22 -5.66
N THR A 237 3.91 38.06 -4.39
CA THR A 237 3.82 39.16 -3.41
C THR A 237 3.27 38.70 -2.04
N ALA A 238 4.00 39.09 -0.98
CA ALA A 238 3.52 39.58 0.31
C ALA A 238 2.43 38.79 1.11
N THR A 239 2.87 38.23 2.23
CA THR A 239 2.25 38.30 3.58
C THR A 239 0.72 38.28 3.70
N LYS A 240 0.18 37.20 4.26
CA LYS A 240 -0.67 37.22 5.48
C LYS A 240 -1.10 35.80 5.86
N SER A 241 -0.71 35.39 7.06
CA SER A 241 -1.25 34.21 7.76
C SER A 241 -2.76 34.41 7.99
N PRO A 242 -3.66 33.47 7.62
CA PRO A 242 -5.06 33.55 7.99
C PRO A 242 -5.26 32.96 9.39
N ARG A 243 -5.80 33.82 10.25
CA ARG A 243 -6.29 33.55 11.60
C ARG A 243 -7.32 32.40 11.56
N VAL A 244 -7.07 31.34 12.34
CA VAL A 244 -8.02 30.26 12.59
C VAL A 244 -9.26 30.84 13.27
N ASN A 245 -10.38 30.85 12.54
CA ASN A 245 -11.70 31.03 13.12
C ASN A 245 -12.43 29.70 13.05
N GLN A 246 -12.66 29.14 14.22
CA GLN A 246 -13.40 27.92 14.50
C GLN A 246 -14.88 28.15 14.16
N GLY A 247 -15.40 27.35 13.22
CA GLY A 247 -16.81 27.42 12.81
C GLY A 247 -17.18 26.22 11.96
N ASN A 248 -17.83 25.23 12.59
CA ASN A 248 -18.44 24.07 11.93
C ASN A 248 -19.30 24.51 10.74
N ARG A 249 -18.86 24.21 9.51
CA ARG A 249 -19.76 24.08 8.36
C ARG A 249 -19.14 23.20 7.27
N SER A 250 -19.77 22.05 7.05
CA SER A 250 -19.52 21.18 5.90
C SER A 250 -19.86 21.93 4.61
N THR A 251 -18.88 22.13 3.74
CA THR A 251 -19.11 22.58 2.36
C THR A 251 -18.59 21.49 1.44
N GLY A 252 -19.51 20.64 0.97
CA GLY A 252 -19.27 19.71 -0.13
C GLY A 252 -18.75 20.48 -1.34
N SER A 253 -17.63 20.02 -1.89
CA SER A 253 -16.99 20.64 -3.04
C SER A 253 -17.67 20.13 -4.32
N GLY A 254 -18.72 20.84 -4.73
CA GLY A 254 -19.30 20.72 -6.07
C GLY A 254 -18.44 21.51 -7.07
N VAL A 255 -17.99 20.84 -8.12
CA VAL A 255 -17.24 21.43 -9.23
C VAL A 255 -18.25 22.17 -10.12
N GLY A 256 -18.15 23.50 -10.20
CA GLY A 256 -19.02 24.33 -11.02
C GLY A 256 -18.37 25.68 -11.28
N GLY A 257 -17.47 25.73 -12.26
CA GLY A 257 -16.92 26.98 -12.77
C GLY A 257 -17.94 27.66 -13.68
N THR A 258 -18.35 28.88 -13.34
CA THR A 258 -19.03 29.76 -14.29
C THR A 258 -18.38 31.14 -14.20
N ASP A 259 -17.57 31.45 -15.21
CA ASP A 259 -16.99 32.76 -15.42
C ASP A 259 -18.07 33.76 -15.84
N LEU A 260 -18.58 34.54 -14.89
CA LEU A 260 -19.31 35.78 -15.19
C LEU A 260 -18.42 36.98 -14.88
N ARG A 261 -17.89 37.55 -15.95
CA ARG A 261 -17.14 38.81 -16.01
C ARG A 261 -17.89 39.94 -15.29
N ARG A 262 -17.31 40.47 -14.20
CA ARG A 262 -17.72 41.75 -13.60
C ARG A 262 -17.03 42.90 -14.34
N SER A 263 -17.79 43.68 -15.10
CA SER A 263 -17.35 45.01 -15.56
C SER A 263 -17.72 46.07 -14.53
N ASN A 264 -16.72 46.87 -14.12
CA ASN A 264 -16.86 48.05 -13.29
C ASN A 264 -17.37 49.23 -14.14
N SER A 265 -18.38 49.95 -13.65
CA SER A 265 -18.59 51.36 -14.01
C SER A 265 -19.31 52.09 -12.87
N PRO A 266 -18.77 53.21 -12.34
CA PRO A 266 -19.34 53.94 -11.21
C PRO A 266 -20.15 55.15 -11.68
N LYS A 267 -21.27 55.47 -11.01
CA LYS A 267 -21.80 56.84 -10.86
C LYS A 267 -22.85 56.96 -9.73
N PRO A 268 -23.03 58.15 -9.11
CA PRO A 268 -23.48 58.30 -7.72
C PRO A 268 -24.89 58.93 -7.52
N SER A 269 -25.24 59.14 -6.24
CA SER A 269 -26.43 59.80 -5.66
C SER A 269 -27.63 58.85 -5.44
N LYS A 270 -28.36 58.86 -4.32
CA LYS A 270 -28.76 59.97 -3.46
C LYS A 270 -29.20 59.43 -2.08
N VAL A 271 -28.92 60.20 -1.03
CA VAL A 271 -29.37 59.99 0.36
C VAL A 271 -30.88 60.23 0.50
N ARG A 272 -31.59 59.40 1.29
CA ARG A 272 -32.63 59.79 2.28
C ARG A 272 -33.12 58.59 3.10
N THR A 273 -32.82 58.63 4.41
CA THR A 273 -33.47 57.91 5.54
C THR A 273 -34.91 58.43 5.75
N PRO A 274 -35.71 57.94 6.73
CA PRO A 274 -35.91 56.60 7.32
C PRO A 274 -37.43 56.22 7.30
N SER A 275 -37.87 55.09 7.89
CA SER A 275 -39.05 55.01 8.79
C SER A 275 -39.71 53.63 8.84
N PHE A 276 -39.90 53.18 10.08
CA PHE A 276 -40.90 52.26 10.60
C PHE A 276 -42.33 52.68 10.16
N GLY A 277 -43.23 51.72 9.92
CA GLY A 277 -44.63 52.05 9.62
C GLY A 277 -45.51 50.84 9.34
N SER A 278 -46.36 50.53 10.30
CA SER A 278 -47.45 49.55 10.31
C SER A 278 -48.68 49.98 9.49
N GLY A 279 -49.44 49.00 8.99
CA GLY A 279 -50.84 49.12 8.53
C GLY A 279 -50.99 48.97 7.02
N GLY A 280 -51.97 48.28 6.44
CA GLY A 280 -53.12 47.56 6.96
C GLY A 280 -54.01 47.07 5.79
N ALA A 281 -54.90 46.12 6.10
CA ALA A 281 -56.18 45.81 5.45
C ALA A 281 -56.29 45.38 3.95
N ARG A 282 -56.53 44.06 3.75
CA ARG A 282 -57.75 43.40 3.19
C ARG A 282 -58.48 44.04 1.98
N PRO A 283 -59.04 43.25 1.01
CA PRO A 283 -60.24 42.43 1.34
C PRO A 283 -60.61 41.18 0.46
N ARG A 284 -61.57 40.39 1.00
CA ARG A 284 -62.64 39.57 0.35
C ARG A 284 -62.19 38.25 -0.34
N ILE A 285 -62.92 37.13 -0.40
CA ILE A 285 -64.31 36.70 -0.12
C ILE A 285 -64.31 35.15 -0.10
N GLY A 286 -64.96 34.47 0.86
CA GLY A 286 -66.12 33.59 0.60
C GLY A 286 -65.87 32.20 1.22
N GLY A 287 -66.53 31.84 2.33
CA GLY A 287 -67.76 31.01 2.36
C GLY A 287 -67.38 29.51 2.43
N ARG A 288 -67.97 28.61 3.22
CA ARG A 288 -69.20 28.56 4.01
C ARG A 288 -69.22 27.17 4.69
N ARG A 289 -69.59 27.11 5.99
CA ARG A 289 -70.39 26.10 6.76
C ARG A 289 -70.29 24.59 6.39
N ARG A 290 -70.39 23.60 7.28
CA ARG A 290 -70.85 23.46 8.68
C ARG A 290 -70.63 21.98 9.06
N ARG A 291 -70.49 21.74 10.37
CA ARG A 291 -70.66 20.48 11.12
C ARG A 291 -69.55 19.46 10.97
#